data_AF-A0AB74UYB7-F1
#
_entry.id   AF-A0AB74UYB7-F1
#
_cell.length_a   1.000
_cell.length_b   1.000
_cell.length_c   1.000
_cell.angle_alpha   90.00
_cell.angle_beta   90.00
_cell.angle_gamma   90.00
#
_symmetry.space_group_name_H-M   'P 1'
#
loop_
_entity.id
_entity.type
_entity.pdbx_description
1 polymer ?
#
loop_
_entity_poly.entity_id
_entity_poly.type
_entity_poly.pdbx_seq_one_letter_code
_entity_poly.pdbx_strand_id
1 'polypeptide(L)'
;MSFAFLAIGVIGFSTTFFFPLARGTFVAPPLIHTHGALLFGWLLFFIAQSSLIQSKSILLHRRLGVFGACLCAAIVVSGVQVGLYATRRDLAGDGGSFVLGQFVNILIEMLLFGSLVAAAIALRRDGESHKRLVLLATISLLGPAWVRFRHIFPSVENPFLVFSIIADSVLLVAIARDLLTIKRVHPVYLWAGGAMIAVHMIELAAIESPAWQSTAKWLLGQAAA
;
A
#
# COMPACT_ATOMS: atom_id res chain seq x y z
N MET A 1 -2.50 14.79 -8.52
CA MET A 1 -2.76 13.56 -7.73
C MET A 1 -1.48 12.95 -7.16
N SER A 2 -0.38 12.83 -7.92
CA SER A 2 0.86 12.21 -7.42
C SER A 2 1.45 12.88 -6.17
N PHE A 3 1.47 14.21 -6.09
CA PHE A 3 1.89 14.93 -4.88
C PHE A 3 0.97 14.68 -3.67
N ALA A 4 -0.33 14.43 -3.88
CA ALA A 4 -1.26 14.15 -2.79
C ALA A 4 -0.93 12.82 -2.11
N PHE A 5 -0.48 11.81 -2.86
CA PHE A 5 -0.04 10.54 -2.28
C PHE A 5 1.22 10.70 -1.42
N LEU A 6 2.18 11.50 -1.87
CA LEU A 6 3.34 11.83 -1.04
C LEU A 6 2.90 12.57 0.23
N ALA A 7 1.99 13.54 0.12
CA ALA A 7 1.47 14.27 1.27
C ALA A 7 0.76 13.33 2.28
N ILE A 8 -0.10 12.43 1.81
CA ILE A 8 -0.77 11.41 2.65
C ILE A 8 0.28 10.55 3.37
N GLY A 9 1.29 10.06 2.64
CA GLY A 9 2.38 9.27 3.20
C GLY A 9 3.15 10.04 4.28
N VAL A 10 3.57 11.27 3.99
CA VAL A 10 4.35 12.11 4.92
C VAL A 10 3.53 12.48 6.15
N ILE A 11 2.27 12.90 5.98
CA ILE A 11 1.37 13.27 7.07
C ILE A 11 1.07 12.05 7.94
N GLY A 12 0.68 10.92 7.35
CA GLY A 12 0.38 9.69 8.11
C GLY A 12 1.57 9.20 8.93
N PHE A 13 2.79 9.31 8.40
CA PHE A 13 4.01 8.89 9.11
C PHE A 13 4.67 10.01 9.93
N SER A 14 4.08 11.20 9.99
CA SER A 14 4.70 12.36 10.67
C SER A 14 4.96 12.09 12.15
N THR A 15 3.94 11.67 12.90
CA THR A 15 4.02 11.45 14.35
C THR A 15 4.66 10.12 14.74
N THR A 16 4.65 9.14 13.84
CA THR A 16 5.10 7.76 14.13
C THR A 16 6.48 7.44 13.58
N PHE A 17 7.00 8.24 12.65
CA PHE A 17 8.31 8.02 12.02
C PHE A 17 9.11 9.32 11.93
N PHE A 18 8.63 10.35 11.21
CA PHE A 18 9.46 11.52 10.91
C PHE A 18 9.81 12.38 12.12
N PHE A 19 8.86 12.72 12.99
CA PHE A 19 9.15 13.48 14.20
C PHE A 19 9.99 12.68 15.21
N PRO A 20 9.69 11.40 15.50
CA PRO A 20 10.58 10.58 16.31
C PRO A 20 12.00 10.48 15.74
N LEU A 21 12.14 10.32 14.41
CA LEU A 21 13.44 10.24 13.74
C LEU A 21 14.22 11.55 13.87
N ALA A 22 13.57 12.69 13.60
CA ALA A 22 14.18 14.02 13.72
C ALA A 22 14.60 14.37 15.16
N ARG A 23 13.90 13.82 16.17
CA ARG A 23 14.22 13.98 17.59
C ARG A 23 15.26 12.97 18.10
N GLY A 24 15.68 12.01 17.28
CA GLY A 24 16.58 10.92 17.71
C GLY A 24 15.92 9.90 18.65
N THR A 25 14.59 9.85 18.72
CA THR A 25 13.84 8.94 19.62
C THR A 25 13.23 7.74 18.87
N PHE A 26 13.37 7.67 17.55
CA PHE A 26 12.89 6.52 16.77
C PHE A 26 13.85 5.34 16.89
N VAL A 27 13.39 4.25 17.51
CA VAL A 27 14.16 3.01 17.67
C VAL A 27 13.46 1.91 16.88
N ALA A 28 14.10 1.42 15.82
CA ALA A 28 13.62 0.31 15.01
C ALA A 28 14.81 -0.41 14.37
N PRO A 29 14.68 -1.70 14.03
CA PRO A 29 15.75 -2.39 13.32
C PRO A 29 15.95 -1.83 11.89
N PRO A 30 17.14 -2.00 11.29
CA PRO A 30 17.44 -1.48 9.94
C PRO A 30 16.44 -1.88 8.86
N LEU A 31 15.78 -3.04 9.02
CA LEU A 31 14.73 -3.52 8.13
C LEU A 31 13.56 -2.51 8.00
N ILE A 32 13.12 -1.90 9.11
CA ILE A 32 12.02 -0.92 9.10
C ILE A 32 12.42 0.35 8.37
N HIS A 33 13.64 0.84 8.60
CA HIS A 33 14.18 2.00 7.89
C HIS A 33 14.27 1.75 6.38
N THR A 34 14.76 0.56 6.00
CA THR A 34 14.90 0.17 4.59
C THR A 34 13.54 0.09 3.91
N HIS A 35 12.56 -0.58 4.53
CA HIS A 35 11.22 -0.67 3.98
C HIS A 35 10.55 0.71 3.86
N GLY A 36 10.68 1.56 4.88
CA GLY A 36 10.22 2.95 4.84
C GLY A 36 10.85 3.72 3.67
N ALA A 37 12.16 3.65 3.51
CA ALA A 37 12.89 4.30 2.42
C ALA A 37 12.41 3.80 1.04
N LEU A 38 12.14 2.51 0.89
CA LEU A 38 11.61 1.93 -0.35
C LEU A 38 10.21 2.45 -0.67
N LEU A 39 9.30 2.51 0.32
CA LEU A 39 7.94 3.04 0.14
C LEU A 39 7.93 4.53 -0.23
N PHE A 40 8.68 5.36 0.49
CA PHE A 40 8.79 6.79 0.13
C PHE A 40 9.53 6.97 -1.20
N GLY A 41 10.50 6.11 -1.49
CA GLY A 41 11.14 6.01 -2.81
C GLY A 41 10.14 5.73 -3.92
N TRP A 42 9.15 4.86 -3.70
CA TRP A 42 8.07 4.61 -4.66
C TRP A 42 7.22 5.84 -4.91
N LEU A 43 6.84 6.59 -3.87
CA LEU A 43 6.04 7.81 -4.02
C LEU A 43 6.80 8.90 -4.79
N LEU A 44 8.09 9.08 -4.50
CA LEU A 44 8.97 9.99 -5.25
C LEU A 44 9.16 9.53 -6.70
N PHE A 45 9.35 8.23 -6.91
CA PHE A 45 9.46 7.64 -8.23
C PHE A 45 8.17 7.82 -9.03
N PHE A 46 7.00 7.63 -8.42
CA PHE A 46 5.71 7.85 -9.06
C PHE A 46 5.53 9.31 -9.51
N ILE A 47 5.92 10.28 -8.66
CA ILE A 47 5.96 11.70 -9.04
C ILE A 47 6.91 11.90 -10.22
N ALA A 48 8.14 11.41 -10.14
CA ALA A 48 9.13 11.54 -11.21
C ALA A 48 8.63 10.96 -12.54
N GLN A 49 8.07 9.75 -12.55
CA GLN A 49 7.51 9.12 -13.74
C GLN A 49 6.36 9.94 -14.34
N SER A 50 5.46 10.45 -13.49
CA SER A 50 4.36 11.29 -13.95
C SER A 50 4.83 12.65 -14.51
N SER A 51 5.91 13.22 -13.95
CA SER A 51 6.52 14.47 -14.42
C SER A 51 7.28 14.28 -15.74
N LEU A 52 7.92 13.13 -15.94
CA LEU A 52 8.59 12.79 -17.21
C LEU A 52 7.60 12.70 -18.37
N ILE A 53 6.41 12.14 -18.14
CA ILE A 53 5.34 12.13 -19.16
C ILE A 53 4.84 13.54 -19.45
N GLN A 54 4.60 14.35 -18.41
CA GLN A 54 4.14 15.74 -18.58
C GLN A 54 5.16 16.61 -19.35
N SER A 55 6.45 16.41 -19.08
CA SER A 55 7.56 17.08 -19.79
C SER A 55 7.90 16.44 -21.15
N LYS A 56 7.11 15.45 -21.60
CA LYS A 56 7.31 14.72 -22.87
C LYS A 56 8.65 13.95 -22.96
N SER A 57 9.32 13.71 -21.84
CA SER A 57 10.56 12.92 -21.75
C SER A 57 10.27 11.41 -21.70
N ILE A 58 9.63 10.90 -22.75
CA ILE A 58 9.13 9.51 -22.82
C ILE A 58 10.26 8.48 -22.82
N LEU A 59 11.39 8.79 -23.45
CA LEU A 59 12.55 7.90 -23.47
C LEU A 59 13.11 7.67 -22.06
N LEU A 60 13.20 8.75 -21.26
CA LEU A 60 13.69 8.66 -19.89
C LEU A 60 12.69 7.94 -18.98
N HIS A 61 11.38 8.20 -19.15
CA HIS A 61 10.31 7.44 -18.49
C HIS A 61 10.49 5.92 -18.72
N ARG A 62 10.68 5.50 -19.98
CA ARG A 62 10.89 4.09 -20.33
C ARG A 62 12.17 3.50 -19.73
N ARG A 63 13.28 4.24 -19.78
CA ARG A 63 14.57 3.79 -19.21
C ARG A 63 14.49 3.62 -17.69
N LEU A 64 13.90 4.58 -17.00
CA LEU A 64 13.72 4.52 -15.54
C LEU A 64 12.62 3.55 -15.11
N GLY A 65 11.71 3.14 -16.01
CA GLY A 65 10.67 2.16 -15.73
C GLY A 65 11.21 0.81 -15.22
N VAL A 66 12.40 0.39 -15.68
CA VAL A 66 13.06 -0.84 -15.20
C VAL A 66 13.40 -0.74 -13.71
N PHE A 67 13.88 0.43 -13.27
CA PHE A 67 14.12 0.70 -11.85
C PHE A 67 12.82 0.58 -11.03
N GLY A 68 11.68 1.01 -11.59
CA GLY A 68 10.38 0.83 -10.97
C GLY A 68 10.02 -0.64 -10.70
N ALA A 69 10.35 -1.55 -11.63
CA ALA A 69 10.12 -2.99 -11.43
C ALA A 69 11.00 -3.55 -10.30
N CYS A 70 12.29 -3.18 -10.25
CA CYS A 70 13.18 -3.57 -9.17
C CYS A 70 12.72 -3.01 -7.81
N LEU A 71 12.27 -1.76 -7.78
CA LEU A 71 11.75 -1.11 -6.60
C LEU A 71 10.48 -1.80 -6.08
N CYS A 72 9.57 -2.18 -6.98
CA CYS A 72 8.39 -2.96 -6.63
C CYS A 72 8.77 -4.30 -5.99
N ALA A 73 9.68 -5.06 -6.61
CA ALA A 73 10.14 -6.33 -6.04
C ALA A 73 10.78 -6.15 -4.65
N ALA A 74 11.60 -5.11 -4.47
CA ALA A 74 12.20 -4.79 -3.19
C ALA A 74 11.15 -4.41 -2.12
N ILE A 75 10.09 -3.67 -2.49
CA ILE A 75 8.98 -3.32 -1.59
C ILE A 75 8.22 -4.58 -1.17
N VAL A 76 7.88 -5.46 -2.11
CA VAL A 76 7.18 -6.71 -1.83
C VAL A 76 7.98 -7.58 -0.85
N VAL A 77 9.26 -7.82 -1.15
CA VAL A 77 10.14 -8.63 -0.29
C VAL A 77 10.31 -7.99 1.08
N SER A 78 10.64 -6.70 1.14
CA SER A 78 10.83 -6.01 2.42
C SER A 78 9.52 -5.90 3.22
N GLY A 79 8.36 -5.76 2.57
CA GLY A 79 7.06 -5.72 3.23
C GLY A 79 6.68 -7.04 3.88
N VAL A 80 6.93 -8.17 3.22
CA VAL A 80 6.79 -9.51 3.81
C VAL A 80 7.71 -9.67 5.02
N GLN A 81 8.97 -9.24 4.91
CA GLN A 81 9.94 -9.31 6.02
C GLN A 81 9.51 -8.43 7.21
N VAL A 82 9.05 -7.20 6.95
CA VAL A 82 8.55 -6.29 7.98
C VAL A 82 7.30 -6.86 8.64
N GLY A 83 6.37 -7.43 7.87
CA GLY A 83 5.19 -8.10 8.40
C GLY A 83 5.57 -9.25 9.32
N LEU A 84 6.45 -10.14 8.88
CA LEU A 84 6.92 -11.26 9.69
C LEU A 84 7.59 -10.78 10.99
N TYR A 85 8.45 -9.77 10.90
CA TYR A 85 9.11 -9.18 12.07
C TYR A 85 8.10 -8.58 13.06
N ALA A 86 7.16 -7.76 12.56
CA ALA A 86 6.15 -7.11 13.38
C ALA A 86 5.24 -8.14 14.06
N THR A 87 4.76 -9.13 13.31
CA THR A 87 3.92 -10.21 13.84
C THR A 87 4.64 -10.98 14.93
N ARG A 88 5.91 -11.38 14.72
CA ARG A 88 6.67 -12.11 15.77
C ARG A 88 6.91 -11.26 17.01
N ARG A 89 7.23 -9.97 16.83
CA ARG A 89 7.42 -9.02 17.94
C ARG A 89 6.13 -8.87 18.74
N ASP A 90 5.00 -8.68 18.06
CA ASP A 90 3.73 -8.38 18.72
C ASP A 90 3.11 -9.64 19.36
N LEU A 91 3.32 -10.83 18.77
CA LEU A 91 2.95 -12.11 19.39
C LEU A 91 3.82 -12.48 20.61
N ALA A 92 5.08 -12.03 20.66
CA ALA A 92 5.92 -12.24 21.83
C ALA A 92 5.50 -11.39 23.05
N GLY A 93 4.69 -10.34 22.80
CA GLY A 93 3.97 -9.61 23.84
C GLY A 93 2.63 -10.27 24.15
N ASP A 94 1.55 -9.51 24.02
CA ASP A 94 0.15 -9.90 24.27
C ASP A 94 -0.71 -9.93 22.99
N GLY A 95 -0.06 -9.96 21.82
CA GLY A 95 -0.74 -9.99 20.52
C GLY A 95 -1.66 -11.20 20.33
N GLY A 96 -2.93 -10.95 20.01
CA GLY A 96 -3.96 -11.99 19.83
C GLY A 96 -4.31 -12.29 18.36
N SER A 97 -5.57 -12.70 18.16
CA SER A 97 -6.17 -13.03 16.85
C SER A 97 -5.93 -11.96 15.78
N PHE A 98 -6.07 -10.68 16.16
CA PHE A 98 -5.87 -9.55 15.26
C PHE A 98 -4.46 -9.51 14.66
N VAL A 99 -3.41 -9.77 15.45
CA VAL A 99 -2.02 -9.75 14.99
C VAL A 99 -1.75 -10.86 13.97
N LEU A 100 -2.29 -12.05 14.23
CA LEU A 100 -2.23 -13.17 13.28
C LEU A 100 -2.93 -12.82 11.97
N GLY A 101 -4.15 -12.29 12.04
CA GLY A 101 -4.88 -11.90 10.85
C GLY A 101 -4.21 -10.79 10.06
N GLN A 102 -3.65 -9.80 10.76
CA GLN A 102 -2.91 -8.70 10.12
C GLN A 102 -1.69 -9.21 9.34
N PHE A 103 -1.04 -10.30 9.78
CA PHE A 103 0.04 -10.92 9.01
C PHE A 103 -0.44 -11.40 7.64
N VAL A 104 -1.59 -12.08 7.60
CA VAL A 104 -2.17 -12.57 6.34
C VAL A 104 -2.55 -11.41 5.43
N ASN A 105 -3.17 -10.35 5.97
CA ASN A 105 -3.48 -9.13 5.20
C ASN A 105 -2.20 -8.50 4.62
N ILE A 106 -1.10 -8.43 5.38
CA ILE A 106 0.17 -7.91 4.84
C ILE A 106 0.65 -8.71 3.63
N LEU A 107 0.52 -10.05 3.66
CA LEU A 107 0.92 -10.88 2.51
C LEU A 107 0.01 -10.65 1.31
N ILE A 108 -1.29 -10.55 1.53
CA ILE A 108 -2.29 -10.28 0.49
C ILE A 108 -2.02 -8.90 -0.14
N GLU A 109 -1.78 -7.87 0.67
CA GLU A 109 -1.44 -6.53 0.21
C GLU A 109 -0.15 -6.50 -0.61
N MET A 110 0.88 -7.24 -0.21
CA MET A 110 2.12 -7.34 -1.01
C MET A 110 1.88 -8.05 -2.35
N LEU A 111 1.03 -9.08 -2.37
CA LEU A 111 0.63 -9.75 -3.62
C LEU A 111 -0.25 -8.86 -4.50
N LEU A 112 -1.18 -8.11 -3.91
CA LEU A 112 -2.05 -7.16 -4.59
C LEU A 112 -1.24 -6.03 -5.23
N PHE A 113 -0.36 -5.38 -4.46
CA PHE A 113 0.56 -4.37 -4.98
C PHE A 113 1.44 -4.93 -6.11
N GLY A 114 2.09 -6.06 -5.88
CA GLY A 114 2.98 -6.69 -6.86
C GLY A 114 2.25 -7.07 -8.14
N SER A 115 1.05 -7.65 -8.04
CA SER A 115 0.24 -8.05 -9.19
C SER A 115 -0.29 -6.86 -9.98
N LEU A 116 -0.71 -5.76 -9.32
CA LEU A 116 -1.14 -4.54 -10.01
C LEU A 116 0.03 -3.89 -10.77
N VAL A 117 1.23 -3.84 -10.19
CA VAL A 117 2.43 -3.33 -10.88
C VAL A 117 2.83 -4.26 -12.03
N ALA A 118 2.81 -5.58 -11.83
CA ALA A 118 3.10 -6.55 -12.88
C ALA A 118 2.12 -6.42 -14.06
N ALA A 119 0.81 -6.27 -13.77
CA ALA A 119 -0.21 -6.01 -14.77
C ALA A 119 0.03 -4.67 -15.50
N ALA A 120 0.42 -3.62 -14.77
CA ALA A 120 0.76 -2.33 -15.37
C ALA A 120 1.94 -2.46 -16.35
N ILE A 121 2.97 -3.24 -16.00
CA ILE A 121 4.13 -3.50 -16.86
C ILE A 121 3.73 -4.36 -18.07
N ALA A 122 2.88 -5.38 -17.88
CA ALA A 122 2.38 -6.22 -18.96
C ALA A 122 1.59 -5.39 -20.00
N LEU A 123 0.74 -4.49 -19.51
CA LEU A 123 -0.09 -3.60 -20.33
C LEU A 123 0.59 -2.26 -20.66
N ARG A 124 1.93 -2.15 -20.54
CA ARG A 124 2.69 -0.91 -20.81
C ARG A 124 2.55 -0.33 -22.23
N ARG A 125 2.05 -1.12 -23.19
CA ARG A 125 1.77 -0.66 -24.55
C ARG A 125 0.43 0.09 -24.64
N ASP A 126 -0.48 -0.16 -23.71
CA ASP A 126 -1.71 0.61 -23.53
C ASP A 126 -1.50 1.61 -22.39
N GLY A 127 -1.18 2.86 -22.76
CA GLY A 127 -0.91 3.93 -21.80
C GLY A 127 -2.09 4.24 -20.87
N GLU A 128 -3.33 4.04 -21.32
CA GLU A 128 -4.53 4.30 -20.53
C GLU A 128 -4.72 3.24 -19.45
N SER A 129 -4.51 1.96 -19.77
CA SER A 129 -4.51 0.89 -18.77
C SER A 129 -3.31 0.98 -17.83
N HIS A 130 -2.11 1.19 -18.38
CA HIS A 130 -0.86 1.27 -17.63
C HIS A 130 -0.94 2.30 -16.49
N LYS A 131 -1.28 3.56 -16.80
CA LYS A 131 -1.30 4.64 -15.80
C LYS A 131 -2.33 4.40 -14.69
N ARG A 132 -3.45 3.73 -15.01
CA ARG A 132 -4.51 3.42 -14.05
C ARG A 132 -4.14 2.26 -13.13
N LEU A 133 -3.44 1.25 -13.65
CA LEU A 133 -2.93 0.14 -12.84
C LEU A 133 -1.82 0.59 -11.88
N VAL A 134 -0.89 1.46 -12.33
CA VAL A 134 0.11 2.06 -11.41
C VAL A 134 -0.57 2.94 -10.36
N LEU A 135 -1.64 3.66 -10.72
CA LEU A 135 -2.43 4.44 -9.78
C LEU A 135 -3.08 3.55 -8.71
N LEU A 136 -3.75 2.45 -9.11
CA LEU A 136 -4.35 1.49 -8.19
C LEU A 136 -3.31 0.85 -7.27
N ALA A 137 -2.16 0.41 -7.80
CA ALA A 137 -1.05 -0.10 -7.00
C ALA A 137 -0.58 0.92 -5.96
N THR A 138 -0.53 2.20 -6.33
CA THR A 138 -0.12 3.25 -5.40
C THR A 138 -1.19 3.52 -4.34
N ILE A 139 -2.48 3.38 -4.67
CA ILE A 139 -3.58 3.52 -3.71
C ILE A 139 -3.53 2.39 -2.66
N SER A 140 -3.38 1.13 -3.08
CA SER A 140 -3.33 -0.01 -2.14
C SER A 140 -2.16 0.14 -1.14
N LEU A 141 -1.02 0.65 -1.62
CA LEU A 141 0.16 0.88 -0.79
C LEU A 141 -0.01 1.96 0.30
N LEU A 142 -1.04 2.82 0.21
CA LEU A 142 -1.26 3.92 1.16
C LEU A 142 -2.04 3.52 2.42
N GLY A 143 -2.60 2.31 2.50
CA GLY A 143 -3.36 1.84 3.68
C GLY A 143 -2.66 2.10 5.02
N PRO A 144 -1.36 1.73 5.18
CA PRO A 144 -0.62 2.00 6.41
C PRO A 144 -0.45 3.50 6.73
N ALA A 145 -0.40 4.38 5.71
CA ALA A 145 -0.34 5.82 5.93
C ALA A 145 -1.67 6.34 6.47
N TRP A 146 -2.78 5.92 5.85
CA TRP A 146 -4.13 6.29 6.28
C TRP A 146 -4.45 5.84 7.71
N VAL A 147 -4.19 4.58 8.04
CA VAL A 147 -4.47 4.03 9.38
C VAL A 147 -3.69 4.78 10.48
N ARG A 148 -2.54 5.41 10.15
CA ARG A 148 -1.78 6.23 11.12
C ARG A 148 -2.38 7.61 11.39
N PHE A 149 -3.35 8.07 10.60
CA PHE A 149 -4.08 9.31 10.92
C PHE A 149 -4.81 9.21 12.26
N ARG A 150 -5.03 8.00 12.80
CA ARG A 150 -5.52 7.78 14.17
C ARG A 150 -4.68 8.44 15.26
N HIS A 151 -3.39 8.68 15.01
CA HIS A 151 -2.51 9.39 15.94
C HIS A 151 -2.64 10.92 15.86
N ILE A 152 -3.21 11.43 14.77
CA ILE A 152 -3.48 12.85 14.55
C ILE A 152 -4.92 13.18 14.97
N PHE A 153 -5.85 12.24 14.76
CA PHE A 153 -7.27 12.34 15.08
C PHE A 153 -7.67 11.25 16.08
N PRO A 154 -7.23 11.33 17.35
CA PRO A 154 -7.47 10.28 18.35
C PRO A 154 -8.94 10.17 18.80
N SER A 155 -9.76 11.19 18.50
CA SER A 155 -11.19 11.21 18.82
C SER A 155 -12.07 10.46 17.82
N VAL A 156 -11.50 9.91 16.75
CA VAL A 156 -12.26 9.15 15.75
C VAL A 156 -12.60 7.78 16.32
N GLU A 157 -13.90 7.47 16.40
CA GLU A 157 -14.39 6.15 16.77
C GLU A 157 -14.03 5.12 15.69
N ASN A 158 -13.62 3.93 16.10
CA ASN A 158 -13.17 2.84 15.24
C ASN A 158 -12.23 3.31 14.10
N PRO A 159 -11.06 3.87 14.44
CA PRO A 159 -10.21 4.55 13.47
C PRO A 159 -9.68 3.60 12.39
N PHE A 160 -9.53 2.31 12.69
CA PHE A 160 -9.09 1.32 11.71
C PHE A 160 -10.11 1.21 10.56
N LEU A 161 -11.39 1.03 10.87
CA LEU A 161 -12.45 0.97 9.86
C LEU A 161 -12.56 2.29 9.09
N VAL A 162 -12.61 3.43 9.80
CA VAL A 162 -12.80 4.75 9.19
C VAL A 162 -11.67 5.08 8.21
N PHE A 163 -10.41 4.93 8.62
CA PHE A 163 -9.28 5.28 7.76
C PHE A 163 -9.06 4.28 6.62
N SER A 164 -9.44 3.00 6.78
CA SER A 164 -9.44 2.04 5.68
C SER A 164 -10.47 2.41 4.60
N ILE A 165 -11.69 2.80 4.99
CA ILE A 165 -12.71 3.29 4.04
C ILE A 165 -12.24 4.57 3.33
N ILE A 166 -11.61 5.49 4.06
CA ILE A 166 -11.05 6.72 3.48
C ILE A 166 -9.93 6.39 2.49
N ALA A 167 -9.08 5.40 2.78
CA ALA A 167 -8.02 4.97 1.88
C ALA A 167 -8.57 4.56 0.50
N ASP A 168 -9.65 3.78 0.52
CA ASP A 168 -10.35 3.31 -0.68
C ASP A 168 -11.12 4.39 -1.41
N SER A 169 -11.62 5.40 -0.69
CA SER A 169 -12.33 6.54 -1.29
C SER A 169 -11.48 7.30 -2.31
N VAL A 170 -10.16 7.18 -2.26
CA VAL A 170 -9.26 7.79 -3.24
C VAL A 170 -9.47 7.22 -4.65
N LEU A 171 -9.91 5.96 -4.77
CA LEU A 171 -10.35 5.38 -6.04
C LEU A 171 -11.57 6.14 -6.60
N LEU A 172 -12.50 6.57 -5.75
CA LEU A 172 -13.67 7.35 -6.18
C LEU A 172 -13.25 8.68 -6.79
N VAL A 173 -12.20 9.31 -6.26
CA VAL A 173 -11.62 10.54 -6.86
C VAL A 173 -11.05 10.25 -8.26
N ALA A 174 -10.39 9.11 -8.43
CA ALA A 174 -9.86 8.69 -9.72
C ALA A 174 -10.97 8.38 -10.76
N ILE A 175 -12.04 7.71 -10.32
CA ILE A 175 -13.24 7.45 -11.12
C ILE A 175 -13.96 8.75 -11.49
N ALA A 176 -14.15 9.64 -10.51
CA ALA A 176 -14.77 10.94 -10.73
C ALA A 176 -13.99 11.76 -11.76
N ARG A 177 -12.65 11.73 -11.72
CA ARG A 177 -11.82 12.37 -12.75
C ARG A 177 -12.08 11.80 -14.14
N ASP A 178 -12.16 10.49 -14.30
CA ASP A 178 -12.47 9.85 -15.59
C ASP A 178 -13.86 10.27 -16.09
N LEU A 179 -14.88 10.25 -15.21
CA LEU A 179 -16.22 10.73 -15.53
C LEU A 179 -16.26 12.22 -15.91
N LEU A 180 -15.47 13.07 -15.24
CA LEU A 180 -15.46 14.50 -15.52
C LEU A 180 -14.72 14.83 -16.83
N THR A 181 -13.60 14.16 -17.10
CA THR A 181 -12.70 14.48 -18.21
C THR A 181 -13.00 13.73 -19.50
N ILE A 182 -13.29 12.43 -19.42
CA ILE A 182 -13.51 11.55 -20.58
C ILE A 182 -14.93 10.97 -20.63
N LYS A 183 -15.80 11.35 -19.68
CA LYS A 183 -17.24 10.98 -19.61
C LYS A 183 -17.53 9.48 -19.53
N ARG A 184 -16.53 8.67 -19.20
CA ARG A 184 -16.63 7.20 -19.08
C ARG A 184 -15.67 6.69 -18.01
N VAL A 185 -16.08 5.67 -17.27
CA VAL A 185 -15.19 4.95 -16.34
C VAL A 185 -14.37 3.92 -17.13
N HIS A 186 -13.05 3.95 -16.99
CA HIS A 186 -12.20 2.98 -17.65
C HIS A 186 -12.39 1.57 -17.05
N PRO A 187 -12.42 0.49 -17.85
CA PRO A 187 -12.62 -0.88 -17.36
C PRO A 187 -11.64 -1.32 -16.27
N VAL A 188 -10.41 -0.79 -16.27
CA VAL A 188 -9.42 -1.03 -15.20
C VAL A 188 -9.96 -0.65 -13.81
N TYR A 189 -10.66 0.47 -13.67
CA TYR A 189 -11.24 0.84 -12.37
C TYR A 189 -12.41 -0.05 -11.97
N LEU A 190 -13.18 -0.55 -12.94
CA LEU A 190 -14.28 -1.47 -12.66
C LEU A 190 -13.77 -2.84 -12.22
N TRP A 191 -12.83 -3.42 -12.97
CA TRP A 191 -12.34 -4.77 -12.73
C TRP A 191 -11.22 -4.81 -11.69
N ALA A 192 -10.10 -4.15 -11.95
CA ALA A 192 -8.96 -4.16 -11.03
C ALA A 192 -9.24 -3.31 -9.78
N GLY A 193 -9.89 -2.16 -9.94
CA GLY A 193 -10.34 -1.34 -8.81
C GLY A 193 -11.42 -2.05 -7.99
N GLY A 194 -12.43 -2.66 -8.63
CA GLY A 194 -13.44 -3.47 -7.94
C GLY A 194 -12.85 -4.66 -7.20
N ALA A 195 -11.90 -5.39 -7.82
CA ALA A 195 -11.21 -6.50 -7.17
C ALA A 195 -10.37 -6.04 -5.96
N MET A 196 -9.67 -4.91 -6.08
CA MET A 196 -8.92 -4.30 -4.97
C MET A 196 -9.85 -3.99 -3.78
N ILE A 197 -10.99 -3.34 -4.01
CA ILE A 197 -11.98 -3.07 -2.96
C ILE A 197 -12.53 -4.37 -2.36
N ALA A 198 -12.83 -5.37 -3.19
CA ALA A 198 -13.30 -6.65 -2.71
C ALA A 198 -12.25 -7.34 -1.79
N VAL A 199 -10.96 -7.26 -2.15
CA VAL A 199 -9.87 -7.73 -1.29
C VAL A 199 -9.88 -7.01 0.05
N HIS A 200 -9.88 -5.68 0.07
CA HIS A 200 -9.87 -4.92 1.33
C HIS A 200 -11.10 -5.21 2.21
N MET A 201 -12.29 -5.40 1.60
CA MET A 201 -13.50 -5.78 2.34
C MET A 201 -13.40 -7.17 2.95
N ILE A 202 -12.81 -8.13 2.22
CA ILE A 202 -12.54 -9.48 2.73
C ILE A 202 -11.54 -9.39 3.89
N GLU A 203 -10.47 -8.61 3.74
CA GLU A 203 -9.48 -8.41 4.80
C GLU A 203 -10.10 -7.85 6.09
N LEU A 204 -10.96 -6.84 5.98
CA LEU A 204 -11.67 -6.28 7.14
C LEU A 204 -12.60 -7.30 7.80
N ALA A 205 -13.33 -8.10 7.01
CA ALA A 205 -14.26 -9.09 7.53
C ALA A 205 -13.56 -10.34 8.11
N ALA A 206 -12.42 -10.72 7.52
CA ALA A 206 -11.73 -11.97 7.83
C ALA A 206 -10.61 -11.82 8.87
N ILE A 207 -10.16 -10.60 9.20
CA ILE A 207 -8.98 -10.36 10.04
C ILE A 207 -9.01 -11.12 11.38
N GLU A 208 -10.16 -11.24 12.04
CA GLU A 208 -10.28 -12.00 13.30
C GLU A 208 -10.83 -13.41 13.12
N SER A 209 -11.07 -13.85 11.88
CA SER A 209 -11.69 -15.15 11.60
C SER A 209 -10.75 -16.34 11.90
N PRO A 210 -11.30 -17.51 12.26
CA PRO A 210 -10.50 -18.73 12.45
C PRO A 210 -9.67 -19.12 11.22
N ALA A 211 -10.18 -18.85 10.00
CA ALA A 211 -9.48 -19.15 8.75
C ALA A 211 -8.18 -18.35 8.61
N TRP A 212 -8.22 -17.04 8.90
CA TRP A 212 -7.04 -16.18 8.90
C TRP A 212 -6.04 -16.59 9.98
N GLN A 213 -6.54 -16.87 11.19
CA GLN A 213 -5.68 -17.30 12.29
C GLN A 213 -4.96 -18.63 12.00
N SER A 214 -5.67 -19.62 11.44
CA SER A 214 -5.10 -20.90 11.05
C SER A 214 -4.06 -20.73 9.94
N THR A 215 -4.38 -19.92 8.93
CA THR A 215 -3.47 -19.59 7.82
C THR A 215 -2.21 -18.90 8.33
N ALA A 216 -2.34 -17.93 9.23
CA ALA A 216 -1.22 -17.23 9.84
C ALA A 216 -0.32 -18.18 10.63
N LYS A 217 -0.90 -19.04 11.47
CA LYS A 217 -0.15 -20.04 12.25
C LYS A 217 0.63 -20.99 11.34
N TRP A 218 -0.01 -21.50 10.28
CA TRP A 218 0.63 -22.35 9.28
C TRP A 218 1.81 -21.64 8.60
N LEU A 219 1.63 -20.40 8.14
CA LEU A 219 2.68 -19.58 7.52
C LEU A 219 3.84 -19.26 8.49
N LEU A 220 3.54 -19.15 9.78
CA LEU A 220 4.54 -18.93 10.83
C LEU A 220 5.24 -20.22 11.25
N GLY A 221 4.84 -21.39 10.74
CA GLY A 221 5.35 -22.69 11.14
C GLY A 221 4.89 -23.13 12.53
N GLN A 222 3.81 -22.55 13.05
CA GLN A 222 3.15 -22.97 14.28
C GLN A 222 2.14 -24.07 13.95
N ALA A 223 2.06 -25.12 14.77
CA ALA A 223 1.05 -26.16 14.59
C ALA A 223 -0.36 -25.56 14.65
N ALA A 224 -1.23 -25.93 13.71
CA ALA A 224 -2.65 -25.62 13.81
C ALA A 224 -3.20 -26.35 15.04
N ALA A 225 -3.69 -25.59 16.02
CA ALA A 225 -4.37 -26.13 17.21
C ALA A 225 -5.81 -26.52 16.85
#